data_AF-A0A0N1AYD5-F1
#
_entry.id   AF-A0A0N1AYD5-F1
#
_cell.length_a   1.000
_cell.length_b   1.000
_cell.length_c   1.000
_cell.angle_alpha   90.00
_cell.angle_beta   90.00
_cell.angle_gamma   90.00
#
_symmetry.space_group_name_H-M   'P 1'
#
loop_
_entity.id
_entity.type
_entity.pdbx_description
1 polymer ?
#
loop_
_entity_poly.entity_id
_entity_poly.type
_entity_poly.pdbx_seq_one_letter_code
_entity_poly.pdbx_strand_id
1 'polypeptide(L)'
;MTALSNLTNLLGRLNAAVLTVGLWLGAGALGIMLVFILVQVFFRYVLGNALPWSEEGSRFLMLWMTGLMVPTAFRQGGFVAITMILDIFPRLIGGLINLLFLGLAAVLLYVAMRIGWAEVTGLGGRFAMPAISVPTSLDLSTWMKVPRGWMMASLATGVTMMFVVSIELILRSLIELTGHQEKLEPVASLAGLGAE
;
A
#
# COMPACT_ATOMS: atom_id res chain seq x y z
N MET A 1 21.50 -10.71 -19.59
CA MET A 1 21.74 -10.28 -18.19
C MET A 1 21.65 -8.77 -18.03
N THR A 2 22.44 -7.96 -18.75
CA THR A 2 22.50 -6.49 -18.55
C THR A 2 21.19 -5.75 -18.85
N ALA A 3 20.45 -6.16 -19.88
CA ALA A 3 19.13 -5.59 -20.17
C ALA A 3 18.09 -5.89 -19.07
N LEU A 4 18.13 -7.10 -18.51
CA LEU A 4 17.24 -7.53 -17.43
C LEU A 4 17.55 -6.78 -16.12
N SER A 5 18.83 -6.62 -15.76
CA SER A 5 19.22 -5.84 -14.58
C SER A 5 18.83 -4.36 -14.71
N ASN A 6 18.99 -3.77 -15.89
CA ASN A 6 18.58 -2.38 -16.14
C ASN A 6 17.06 -2.21 -16.02
N LEU A 7 16.28 -3.16 -16.53
CA LEU A 7 14.82 -3.16 -16.39
C LEU A 7 14.40 -3.28 -14.92
N THR A 8 15.03 -4.19 -14.16
CA THR A 8 14.76 -4.36 -12.72
C THR A 8 15.09 -3.10 -11.93
N ASN A 9 16.22 -2.45 -12.23
CA ASN A 9 16.60 -1.20 -11.57
C ASN A 9 15.64 -0.05 -11.94
N LEU A 10 15.22 0.05 -13.21
CA LEU A 10 14.21 1.03 -13.63
C LEU A 10 12.89 0.81 -12.88
N LEU A 11 12.40 -0.44 -12.84
CA LEU A 11 11.19 -0.80 -12.11
C LEU A 11 11.33 -0.48 -10.62
N GLY A 12 12.48 -0.76 -10.02
CA GLY A 12 12.76 -0.43 -8.63
C GLY A 12 12.78 1.06 -8.34
N ARG A 13 13.28 1.89 -9.25
CA ARG A 13 13.22 3.36 -9.11
C ARG A 13 11.79 3.88 -9.23
N LEU A 14 11.02 3.36 -10.18
CA LEU A 14 9.60 3.71 -10.34
C LEU A 14 8.78 3.32 -9.11
N ASN A 15 8.96 2.09 -8.63
CA ASN A 15 8.34 1.64 -7.39
C ASN A 15 8.75 2.51 -6.21
N ALA A 16 10.03 2.88 -6.08
CA ALA A 16 10.48 3.78 -5.03
C ALA A 16 9.75 5.12 -5.05
N ALA A 17 9.67 5.75 -6.22
CA ALA A 17 8.98 7.03 -6.37
C ALA A 17 7.50 6.92 -6.00
N VAL A 18 6.80 5.90 -6.51
CA VAL A 18 5.37 5.67 -6.21
C VAL A 18 5.15 5.43 -4.71
N LEU A 19 6.01 4.63 -4.08
CA LEU A 19 5.91 4.30 -2.66
C LEU A 19 6.23 5.49 -1.75
N THR A 20 7.19 6.34 -2.12
CA THR A 20 7.48 7.58 -1.41
C THR A 20 6.28 8.53 -1.48
N VAL A 21 5.66 8.68 -2.64
CA VAL A 21 4.41 9.45 -2.78
C VAL A 21 3.31 8.84 -1.90
N GLY A 22 3.15 7.51 -1.93
CA GLY A 22 2.21 6.79 -1.08
C GLY A 22 2.42 7.04 0.42
N LEU A 23 3.66 7.08 0.88
CA LEU A 23 4.01 7.42 2.26
C LEU A 23 3.60 8.84 2.64
N TRP A 24 3.92 9.84 1.81
CA TRP A 24 3.55 11.23 2.08
C TRP A 24 2.03 11.41 2.11
N LEU A 25 1.32 10.78 1.17
CA LEU A 25 -0.14 10.78 1.16
C LEU A 25 -0.73 10.04 2.38
N GLY A 26 -0.16 8.92 2.78
CA GLY A 26 -0.57 8.17 3.97
C GLY A 26 -0.34 8.95 5.27
N ALA A 27 0.81 9.62 5.39
CA ALA A 27 1.10 10.51 6.51
C ALA A 27 0.14 11.71 6.56
N GLY A 28 -0.18 12.29 5.40
CA GLY A 28 -1.22 13.33 5.28
C GLY A 28 -2.59 12.82 5.73
N ALA A 29 -3.00 11.62 5.30
CA ALA A 29 -4.25 11.00 5.72
C ALA A 29 -4.31 10.76 7.23
N LEU A 30 -3.20 10.33 7.85
CA LEU A 30 -3.08 10.20 9.31
C LEU A 30 -3.26 11.55 10.02
N GLY A 31 -2.64 12.61 9.51
CA GLY A 31 -2.80 13.97 10.06
C GLY A 31 -4.24 14.46 10.00
N ILE A 32 -4.93 14.25 8.87
CA ILE A 32 -6.36 14.62 8.72
C ILE A 32 -7.23 13.76 9.66
N MET A 33 -6.93 12.47 9.79
CA MET A 33 -7.64 11.57 10.69
C MET A 33 -7.54 12.04 12.15
N LEU A 34 -6.37 12.53 12.58
CA LEU A 34 -6.19 13.12 13.90
C LEU A 34 -7.09 14.34 14.10
N VAL A 35 -7.17 15.24 13.11
CA VAL A 35 -8.06 16.42 13.17
C VAL A 35 -9.52 16.00 13.33
N PHE A 36 -9.97 14.97 12.60
CA PHE A 36 -11.34 14.46 12.74
C PHE A 36 -11.60 13.96 14.16
N ILE A 37 -10.67 13.20 14.75
CA ILE A 37 -10.80 12.72 16.13
C ILE A 37 -10.87 13.91 17.11
N LEU A 38 -10.04 14.94 16.94
CA LEU A 38 -10.09 16.13 17.80
C LEU A 38 -11.43 16.86 17.70
N VAL A 39 -11.97 17.04 16.50
CA VAL A 39 -13.30 17.63 16.27
C VAL A 39 -14.38 16.77 16.93
N GLN A 40 -14.31 15.45 16.77
CA GLN A 40 -15.25 14.51 17.40
C GLN A 40 -15.24 14.62 18.93
N VAL A 41 -14.06 14.69 19.55
CA VAL A 41 -13.89 14.87 20.99
C VAL A 41 -14.49 16.21 21.44
N PHE A 42 -14.17 17.31 20.76
CA PHE A 42 -14.71 18.63 21.09
C PHE A 42 -16.25 18.65 21.04
N PHE A 43 -16.85 18.20 19.94
CA PHE A 43 -18.30 18.21 19.78
C PHE A 43 -19.01 17.29 20.77
N ARG A 44 -18.43 16.11 21.05
CA ARG A 44 -19.00 15.16 21.99
C ARG A 44 -18.96 15.66 23.43
N TYR A 45 -17.83 16.20 23.88
CA TYR A 45 -17.64 16.56 25.29
C TYR A 45 -18.04 18.00 25.60
N VAL A 46 -17.93 18.94 24.64
CA VAL A 46 -18.26 20.36 24.86
C VAL A 46 -19.70 20.68 24.44
N LEU A 47 -20.10 20.26 23.24
CA LEU A 47 -21.44 20.54 22.71
C LEU A 47 -22.48 19.47 23.06
N GLY A 48 -22.06 18.34 23.63
CA GLY A 48 -22.94 17.23 23.98
C GLY A 48 -23.56 16.51 22.77
N ASN A 49 -23.07 16.77 21.55
CA ASN A 49 -23.61 16.19 20.32
C ASN A 49 -22.50 15.52 19.51
N ALA A 50 -22.63 14.22 19.25
CA ALA A 50 -21.64 13.47 18.50
C ALA A 50 -21.89 13.57 16.99
N LEU A 51 -20.91 14.09 16.24
CA LEU A 51 -20.95 14.19 14.77
C LEU A 51 -20.73 12.80 14.12
N PRO A 52 -21.73 12.20 13.44
CA PRO A 52 -21.59 10.85 12.87
C PRO A 52 -20.60 10.78 11.69
N TRP A 53 -20.42 11.88 10.96
CA TRP A 53 -19.55 11.94 9.78
C TRP A 53 -18.06 11.83 10.12
N SER A 54 -17.66 12.27 11.32
CA SER A 54 -16.25 12.22 11.76
C SER A 54 -15.78 10.79 11.98
N GLU A 55 -16.67 9.93 12.51
CA GLU A 55 -16.38 8.52 12.73
C GLU A 55 -16.28 7.75 11.40
N GLU A 56 -17.18 7.99 10.45
CA GLU A 56 -17.06 7.40 9.11
C GLU A 56 -15.82 7.94 8.37
N GLY A 57 -15.53 9.25 8.50
CA GLY A 57 -14.41 9.91 7.82
C GLY A 57 -13.05 9.40 8.27
N SER A 58 -12.87 9.20 9.57
CA SER A 58 -11.63 8.65 10.13
C SER A 58 -11.39 7.21 9.66
N ARG A 59 -12.43 6.37 9.58
CA ARG A 59 -12.34 5.00 9.04
C ARG A 59 -11.97 5.00 7.55
N PHE A 60 -12.52 5.92 6.77
CA PHE A 60 -12.15 6.08 5.36
C PHE A 60 -10.67 6.44 5.19
N LEU A 61 -10.19 7.43 5.96
CA LEU A 61 -8.79 7.85 5.94
C LEU A 61 -7.85 6.75 6.41
N MET A 62 -8.24 5.99 7.43
CA MET A 62 -7.47 4.84 7.93
C MET A 62 -7.24 3.79 6.83
N LEU A 63 -8.25 3.50 6.02
CA LEU A 63 -8.15 2.53 4.94
C LEU A 63 -7.23 3.01 3.81
N TRP A 64 -7.33 4.29 3.43
CA TRP A 64 -6.40 4.90 2.47
C TRP A 64 -4.97 4.98 2.98
N MET A 65 -4.78 5.38 4.23
CA MET A 65 -3.47 5.40 4.88
C MET A 65 -2.83 4.00 4.88
N THR A 66 -3.59 2.98 5.28
CA THR A 66 -3.11 1.59 5.28
C THR A 66 -2.78 1.11 3.86
N GLY A 67 -3.69 1.32 2.90
CA GLY A 67 -3.50 0.91 1.51
C GLY A 67 -2.27 1.53 0.85
N LEU A 68 -1.92 2.77 1.21
CA LEU A 68 -0.77 3.49 0.66
C LEU A 68 0.55 3.16 1.38
N MET A 69 0.53 2.82 2.68
CA MET A 69 1.74 2.57 3.47
C MET A 69 2.19 1.10 3.46
N VAL A 70 1.26 0.14 3.42
CA VAL A 70 1.57 -1.30 3.43
C VAL A 70 2.52 -1.75 2.31
N PRO A 71 2.40 -1.29 1.05
CA PRO A 71 3.30 -1.72 -0.03
C PRO A 71 4.77 -1.34 0.24
N THR A 72 4.98 -0.22 0.93
CA THR A 72 6.32 0.24 1.29
C THR A 72 6.95 -0.64 2.37
N ALA A 73 6.15 -1.03 3.38
CA ALA A 73 6.56 -1.98 4.40
C ALA A 73 6.85 -3.36 3.78
N PHE A 74 6.02 -3.81 2.83
CA PHE A 74 6.22 -5.06 2.11
C PHE A 74 7.54 -5.07 1.31
N ARG A 75 7.89 -3.95 0.65
CA ARG A 75 9.15 -3.84 -0.10
C ARG A 75 10.40 -3.93 0.78
N GLN A 76 10.34 -3.41 2.00
CA GLN A 76 11.50 -3.30 2.89
C GLN A 76 11.64 -4.46 3.88
N GLY A 77 10.51 -5.03 4.30
CA GLY A 77 10.46 -6.04 5.37
C GLY A 77 9.88 -7.39 4.94
N GLY A 78 9.45 -7.54 3.67
CA GLY A 78 8.51 -8.56 3.22
C GLY A 78 8.81 -9.99 3.68
N PHE A 79 10.10 -10.35 3.82
CA PHE A 79 10.51 -11.68 4.23
C PHE A 79 11.75 -11.71 5.13
N VAL A 80 12.06 -10.66 5.89
CA VAL A 80 13.29 -10.60 6.72
C VAL A 80 13.38 -11.79 7.70
N ALA A 81 12.25 -12.21 8.25
CA ALA A 81 12.19 -13.41 9.10
C ALA A 81 12.48 -14.71 8.33
N ILE A 82 12.03 -14.80 7.07
CA ILE A 82 12.27 -15.97 6.22
C ILE A 82 13.72 -15.98 5.76
N THR A 83 14.30 -14.83 5.36
CA THR A 83 15.69 -14.75 4.91
C THR A 83 16.66 -15.23 5.99
N MET A 84 16.45 -14.87 7.26
CA MET A 84 17.28 -15.36 8.37
C MET A 84 17.29 -16.90 8.48
N ILE A 85 16.16 -17.56 8.19
CA ILE A 85 16.07 -19.03 8.18
C ILE A 85 16.74 -19.59 6.91
N LEU A 86 16.56 -18.92 5.78
CA LEU A 86 17.12 -19.33 4.50
C LEU A 86 18.65 -19.19 4.44
N ASP A 87 19.23 -18.29 5.23
CA ASP A 87 20.68 -18.10 5.34
C ASP A 87 21.40 -19.31 5.96
N ILE A 88 20.65 -20.21 6.63
CA ILE A 88 21.18 -21.48 7.15
C ILE A 88 21.38 -22.51 6.01
N PHE A 89 20.65 -22.36 4.90
CA PHE A 89 20.73 -23.26 3.75
C PHE A 89 21.83 -22.84 2.76
N PRO A 90 22.31 -23.78 1.91
CA PRO A 90 23.16 -23.43 0.78
C PRO A 90 22.49 -22.39 -0.12
N ARG A 91 23.28 -21.41 -0.62
CA ARG A 91 22.79 -20.25 -1.40
C ARG A 91 21.74 -20.57 -2.47
N LEU A 92 21.93 -21.68 -3.20
CA LEU A 92 20.99 -22.12 -4.24
C LEU A 92 19.64 -22.56 -3.66
N ILE A 93 19.64 -23.33 -2.57
CA ILE A 93 18.43 -23.85 -1.94
C ILE A 93 17.67 -22.71 -1.26
N GLY A 94 18.38 -21.85 -0.52
CA GLY A 94 17.79 -20.67 0.10
C GLY A 94 17.13 -19.74 -0.92
N GLY A 95 17.83 -19.45 -2.03
CA GLY A 95 17.28 -18.62 -3.10
C GLY A 95 16.07 -19.23 -3.82
N LEU A 96 16.06 -20.54 -4.07
CA LEU A 96 14.91 -21.23 -4.68
C LEU A 96 13.68 -21.23 -3.76
N ILE A 97 13.88 -21.45 -2.46
CA ILE A 97 12.79 -21.39 -1.48
C ILE A 97 12.23 -19.96 -1.41
N ASN A 98 13.10 -18.94 -1.34
CA ASN A 98 12.67 -17.54 -1.37
C ASN A 98 11.83 -17.24 -2.63
N LEU A 99 12.31 -17.66 -3.80
CA LEU A 99 11.61 -17.48 -5.06
C LEU A 99 10.24 -18.16 -5.07
N LEU A 100 10.13 -19.35 -4.45
CA LEU A 100 8.86 -20.06 -4.30
C LEU A 100 7.88 -19.31 -3.38
N PHE A 101 8.34 -18.79 -2.24
CA PHE A 101 7.51 -17.97 -1.35
C PHE A 101 7.05 -16.67 -2.03
N LEU A 102 7.96 -15.98 -2.72
CA LEU A 102 7.64 -14.80 -3.50
C LEU A 102 6.65 -15.11 -4.63
N GLY A 103 6.82 -16.24 -5.32
CA GLY A 103 5.90 -16.71 -6.35
C GLY A 103 4.51 -17.00 -5.80
N LEU A 104 4.40 -17.70 -4.66
CA LEU A 104 3.14 -17.94 -3.99
C LEU A 104 2.47 -16.63 -3.56
N ALA A 105 3.23 -15.72 -2.96
CA ALA A 105 2.74 -14.39 -2.59
C ALA A 105 2.23 -13.62 -3.82
N ALA A 106 2.94 -13.65 -4.95
CA ALA A 106 2.52 -13.01 -6.18
C ALA A 106 1.19 -13.57 -6.72
N VAL A 107 0.99 -14.89 -6.67
CA VAL A 107 -0.29 -15.51 -7.07
C VAL A 107 -1.43 -15.06 -6.15
N LEU A 108 -1.22 -15.08 -4.83
CA LEU A 108 -2.22 -14.63 -3.87
C LEU A 108 -2.56 -13.14 -4.06
N LEU A 109 -1.54 -12.29 -4.26
CA LEU A 109 -1.71 -10.87 -4.53
C LEU A 109 -2.42 -10.61 -5.86
N TYR A 110 -2.15 -11.41 -6.90
CA TYR A 110 -2.85 -11.33 -8.17
C TYR A 110 -4.34 -11.65 -8.02
N VAL A 111 -4.67 -12.74 -7.31
CA VAL A 111 -6.07 -13.12 -7.03
C VAL A 111 -6.75 -12.04 -6.18
N ALA A 112 -6.10 -11.57 -5.12
CA ALA A 112 -6.61 -10.51 -4.26
C ALA A 112 -6.83 -9.20 -5.03
N MET A 113 -5.94 -8.84 -5.95
CA MET A 113 -6.09 -7.67 -6.82
C MET A 113 -7.32 -7.80 -7.69
N ARG A 114 -7.53 -8.97 -8.33
CA ARG A 114 -8.70 -9.22 -9.18
C ARG A 114 -10.00 -9.10 -8.39
N ILE A 115 -10.06 -9.67 -7.19
CA ILE A 115 -11.22 -9.58 -6.30
C ILE A 115 -11.44 -8.12 -5.85
N GLY A 116 -10.38 -7.42 -5.43
CA GLY A 116 -10.45 -6.05 -4.98
C GLY A 116 -11.03 -5.11 -6.04
N TRP A 117 -10.53 -5.17 -7.28
CA TRP A 117 -11.06 -4.36 -8.38
C TRP A 117 -12.46 -4.77 -8.81
N ALA A 118 -12.79 -6.06 -8.76
CA ALA A 118 -14.15 -6.54 -9.01
C ALA A 118 -15.14 -5.93 -7.99
N GLU A 119 -14.78 -5.89 -6.71
CA GLU A 119 -15.63 -5.34 -5.64
C GLU A 119 -15.84 -3.82 -5.77
N VAL A 120 -14.81 -3.09 -6.20
CA VAL A 120 -14.88 -1.63 -6.47
C VAL A 120 -15.92 -1.33 -7.55
N THR A 121 -15.95 -2.12 -8.63
CA THR A 121 -16.91 -1.97 -9.75
C THR A 121 -18.23 -2.72 -9.55
N GLY A 122 -18.26 -3.61 -8.57
CA GLY A 122 -19.32 -4.57 -8.32
C GLY A 122 -20.48 -4.01 -7.50
N LEU A 123 -21.32 -4.93 -7.00
CA LEU A 123 -22.55 -4.59 -6.28
C LEU A 123 -22.27 -3.92 -4.92
N GLY A 124 -21.19 -4.29 -4.23
CA GLY A 124 -20.77 -3.65 -2.97
C GLY A 124 -20.22 -2.23 -3.13
N GLY A 125 -19.58 -1.90 -4.26
CA GLY A 125 -19.09 -0.56 -4.58
C GLY A 125 -20.19 0.45 -4.96
N ARG A 126 -21.37 -0.02 -5.37
CA ARG A 126 -22.52 0.80 -5.78
C ARG A 126 -23.28 1.45 -4.62
N PHE A 127 -23.07 1.01 -3.39
CA PHE A 127 -23.69 1.60 -2.21
C PHE A 127 -22.92 2.87 -1.79
N ALA A 128 -23.64 3.93 -1.40
CA ALA A 128 -23.03 5.16 -0.87
C ALA A 128 -22.83 5.09 0.65
N MET A 129 -21.83 5.80 1.16
CA MET A 129 -21.67 5.98 2.60
C MET A 129 -22.80 6.86 3.16
N PRO A 130 -23.37 6.52 4.34
CA PRO A 130 -24.52 7.24 4.87
C PRO A 130 -24.23 8.69 5.29
N ALA A 131 -23.07 8.95 5.92
CA ALA A 131 -22.82 10.19 6.65
C ALA A 131 -21.79 11.12 6.00
N ILE A 132 -20.88 10.61 5.14
CA ILE A 132 -19.90 11.46 4.44
C ILE A 132 -20.48 11.96 3.12
N SER A 133 -20.50 13.29 2.97
CA SER A 133 -20.76 13.96 1.70
C SER A 133 -19.65 14.94 1.38
N VAL A 134 -19.27 15.00 0.11
CA VAL A 134 -18.25 15.92 -0.41
C VAL A 134 -18.92 16.93 -1.34
N PRO A 135 -18.51 18.21 -1.31
CA PRO A 135 -19.02 19.20 -2.24
C PRO A 135 -18.50 18.88 -3.65
N THR A 136 -19.41 18.80 -4.62
CA THR A 136 -19.09 18.52 -6.04
C THR A 136 -19.02 19.78 -6.89
N SER A 137 -19.41 20.93 -6.35
CA SER A 137 -19.32 22.24 -7.00
C SER A 137 -18.34 23.15 -6.25
N LEU A 138 -17.60 23.97 -7.02
CA LEU A 138 -16.73 25.02 -6.50
C LEU A 138 -17.53 26.10 -5.73
N ASP A 139 -18.83 26.18 -6.00
CA ASP A 139 -19.79 27.09 -5.34
C ASP A 139 -20.39 26.50 -4.03
N LEU A 140 -19.92 25.31 -3.59
CA LEU A 140 -20.38 24.61 -2.38
C LEU A 140 -21.89 24.30 -2.33
N SER A 141 -22.60 24.45 -3.44
CA SER A 141 -24.06 24.34 -3.52
C SER A 141 -24.57 22.90 -3.69
N THR A 142 -23.72 22.00 -4.18
CA THR A 142 -24.08 20.60 -4.43
C THR A 142 -23.21 19.65 -3.62
N TRP A 143 -23.84 18.81 -2.79
CA TRP A 143 -23.17 17.84 -1.93
C TRP A 143 -23.54 16.43 -2.40
N MET A 144 -22.53 15.61 -2.70
CA MET A 144 -22.73 14.21 -3.09
C MET A 144 -22.19 13.28 -2.01
N LYS A 145 -22.96 12.25 -1.65
CA LYS A 145 -22.51 11.21 -0.72
C LYS A 145 -21.35 10.42 -1.32
N VAL A 146 -20.31 10.16 -0.54
CA VAL A 146 -19.12 9.44 -1.02
C VAL A 146 -19.49 7.98 -1.33
N PRO A 147 -19.23 7.48 -2.55
CA PRO A 147 -19.48 6.07 -2.88
C PRO A 147 -18.59 5.14 -2.04
N ARG A 148 -19.13 4.02 -1.54
CA ARG A 148 -18.33 3.00 -0.83
C ARG A 148 -17.27 2.36 -1.73
N GLY A 149 -17.45 2.41 -3.06
CA GLY A 149 -16.44 2.01 -4.03
C GLY A 149 -15.08 2.71 -3.83
N TRP A 150 -15.06 3.97 -3.35
CA TRP A 150 -13.81 4.69 -3.07
C TRP A 150 -13.08 4.14 -1.86
N MET A 151 -13.82 3.59 -0.90
CA MET A 151 -13.24 2.91 0.25
C MET A 151 -12.65 1.57 -0.16
N MET A 152 -13.36 0.80 -0.98
CA MET A 152 -12.85 -0.47 -1.53
C MET A 152 -11.64 -0.25 -2.46
N ALA A 153 -11.57 0.89 -3.14
CA ALA A 153 -10.46 1.26 -4.00
C ALA A 153 -9.16 1.43 -3.22
N SER A 154 -9.20 1.82 -1.94
CA SER A 154 -7.99 1.90 -1.11
C SER A 154 -7.31 0.53 -0.96
N LEU A 155 -8.09 -0.52 -0.69
CA LEU A 155 -7.62 -1.90 -0.57
C LEU A 155 -7.11 -2.39 -1.93
N ALA A 156 -7.89 -2.19 -2.99
CA ALA A 156 -7.50 -2.60 -4.34
C ALA A 156 -6.18 -1.94 -4.78
N THR A 157 -6.01 -0.65 -4.50
CA THR A 157 -4.79 0.10 -4.80
C THR A 157 -3.59 -0.44 -4.03
N GLY A 158 -3.73 -0.67 -2.72
CA GLY A 158 -2.64 -1.23 -1.90
C GLY A 158 -2.21 -2.61 -2.36
N VAL A 159 -3.17 -3.51 -2.65
CA VAL A 159 -2.87 -4.85 -3.18
C VAL A 159 -2.20 -4.77 -4.56
N THR A 160 -2.65 -3.88 -5.44
CA THR A 160 -2.00 -3.65 -6.74
C THR A 160 -0.55 -3.19 -6.58
N MET A 161 -0.29 -2.23 -5.68
CA MET A 161 1.08 -1.77 -5.41
C MET A 161 1.95 -2.90 -4.84
N MET A 162 1.43 -3.71 -3.90
CA MET A 162 2.13 -4.89 -3.38
C MET A 162 2.43 -5.92 -4.47
N PHE A 163 1.51 -6.14 -5.41
CA PHE A 163 1.72 -7.05 -6.53
C PHE A 163 2.87 -6.56 -7.44
N VAL A 164 2.91 -5.27 -7.78
CA VAL A 164 4.00 -4.69 -8.58
C VAL A 164 5.35 -4.77 -7.84
N VAL A 165 5.36 -4.53 -6.52
CA VAL A 165 6.55 -4.73 -5.69
C VAL A 165 6.97 -6.19 -5.65
N SER A 166 6.04 -7.13 -5.56
CA SER A 166 6.35 -8.57 -5.58
C SER A 166 7.03 -8.99 -6.88
N ILE A 167 6.61 -8.43 -8.03
CA ILE A 167 7.29 -8.64 -9.31
C ILE A 167 8.73 -8.11 -9.28
N GLU A 168 8.97 -6.92 -8.72
CA GLU A 168 10.33 -6.38 -8.54
C GLU A 168 11.20 -7.34 -7.71
N LEU A 169 10.68 -7.85 -6.59
CA LEU A 169 11.40 -8.76 -5.70
C LEU A 169 11.71 -10.12 -6.36
N ILE A 170 10.76 -10.66 -7.15
CA ILE A 170 10.98 -11.89 -7.94
C ILE A 170 12.11 -11.68 -8.96
N LEU A 171 12.10 -10.56 -9.69
CA LEU A 171 13.13 -10.26 -10.69
C LEU A 171 14.51 -10.09 -10.04
N ARG A 172 14.59 -9.46 -8.87
CA ARG A 172 15.83 -9.36 -8.08
C ARG A 172 16.31 -10.73 -7.64
N SER A 173 15.44 -11.56 -7.06
CA SER A 173 15.76 -12.92 -6.61
C SER A 173 16.26 -13.82 -7.75
N LEU A 174 15.67 -13.70 -8.95
CA LEU A 174 16.16 -14.41 -10.15
C LEU A 174 17.58 -13.97 -10.56
N ILE A 175 17.86 -12.66 -10.54
CA ILE A 175 19.19 -12.14 -10.87
C ILE A 175 20.23 -12.57 -9.82
N GLU A 176 19.84 -12.60 -8.55
CA GLU A 176 20.67 -13.10 -7.45
C GLU A 176 21.05 -14.57 -7.63
N LEU A 177 20.09 -15.43 -8.00
CA LEU A 177 20.33 -16.85 -8.29
C LEU A 177 21.30 -17.06 -9.46
N THR A 178 21.35 -16.14 -10.42
CA THR A 178 22.29 -16.20 -11.56
C THR A 178 23.69 -15.66 -11.24
N GLY A 179 23.95 -15.24 -9.99
CA GLY A 179 25.25 -14.73 -9.55
C GLY A 179 25.57 -13.31 -10.02
N HIS A 180 24.61 -12.55 -10.54
CA HIS A 180 24.80 -11.21 -11.10
C HIS A 180 24.39 -10.09 -10.12
N GLN A 181 24.58 -10.31 -8.82
CA GLN A 181 24.14 -9.40 -7.75
C GLN A 181 24.73 -7.99 -7.86
N GLU A 182 25.97 -7.87 -8.33
CA GLU A 182 26.72 -6.61 -8.44
C GLU A 182 26.07 -5.57 -9.37
N LYS A 183 25.12 -5.98 -10.22
CA LYS A 183 24.43 -5.10 -11.17
C LYS A 183 23.12 -4.51 -10.62
N LEU A 184 22.71 -4.90 -9.41
CA LEU A 184 21.46 -4.45 -8.79
C LEU A 184 21.70 -3.22 -7.91
N GLU A 185 20.85 -2.22 -8.06
CA GLU A 185 20.84 -1.10 -7.12
C GLU A 185 20.26 -1.54 -5.78
N PRO A 186 20.86 -1.14 -4.64
CA PRO A 186 20.35 -1.50 -3.32
C PRO A 186 18.93 -0.95 -3.14
N VAL A 187 18.06 -1.73 -2.52
CA VAL A 187 16.73 -1.27 -2.14
C VAL A 187 16.91 -0.19 -1.09
N ALA A 188 16.60 1.05 -1.43
CA ALA A 188 16.66 2.16 -0.48
C ALA A 188 15.77 1.85 0.74
N SER A 189 16.38 1.68 1.91
CA SER A 189 15.66 1.50 3.17
C SER A 189 15.27 2.87 3.73
N LEU A 190 14.08 2.98 4.33
CA LEU A 190 13.64 4.21 5.01
C LEU A 190 14.48 4.54 6.25
N ALA A 191 15.45 3.70 6.61
CA ALA A 191 16.35 3.95 7.74
C ALA A 191 17.13 5.27 7.58
N GLY A 192 17.26 5.81 6.37
CA GLY A 192 17.86 7.13 6.13
C GLY A 192 16.92 8.34 6.31
N LEU A 193 15.63 8.14 6.62
CA LEU A 193 14.63 9.23 6.71
C LEU A 193 14.09 9.48 8.12
N GLY A 194 14.50 8.71 9.13
CA GLY A 194 13.95 8.79 10.49
C GLY A 194 14.94 8.49 11.61
N ALA A 195 16.24 8.56 11.34
CA ALA A 195 17.31 8.50 12.33
C ALA A 195 18.05 9.83 12.39
N GLU A 196 17.30 10.90 12.67
CA GLU A 196 17.82 12.16 13.22
C GLU A 196 16.86 12.65 14.31
#